data_AF-A0AAD4NBM4-F1
#
_entry.id   AF-A0AAD4NBM4-F1
#
_cell.length_a   1.000
_cell.length_b   1.000
_cell.length_c   1.000
_cell.angle_alpha   90.00
_cell.angle_beta   90.00
_cell.angle_gamma   90.00
#
_symmetry.space_group_name_H-M   'P 1'
#
loop_
_entity.id
_entity.type
_entity.pdbx_description
1 polymer ?
#
loop_
_entity_poly.entity_id
_entity_poly.type
_entity_poly.pdbx_seq_one_letter_code
_entity_poly.pdbx_strand_id
1 'polypeptide(L)'
;MTWKTAASIILYNTELRHALMMCRHAGASFMPNSYVFPGGKFEAQYDSCFPKEKTNFDLLMSEPRIKMEGFTESDYPLRIAAVRELFEESGLLLVFNENCRESHIWSAAEDSTLEEWRKKASWF
;
A
#
# COMPACT_ATOMS: atom_id res chain seq x y z
N MET A 1 -21.84 15.84 5.63
CA MET A 1 -21.13 14.65 5.13
C MET A 1 -19.66 14.93 5.24
N THR A 2 -18.92 14.15 6.03
CA THR A 2 -17.48 14.37 6.26
C THR A 2 -16.72 13.45 5.34
N TRP A 3 -16.07 14.01 4.33
CA TRP A 3 -15.23 13.23 3.42
C TRP A 3 -13.96 12.79 4.17
N LYS A 4 -13.59 11.52 3.99
CA LYS A 4 -12.33 10.98 4.50
C LYS A 4 -11.40 10.75 3.31
N THR A 5 -10.18 11.25 3.40
CA THR A 5 -9.12 10.93 2.45
C THR A 5 -8.75 9.46 2.59
N ALA A 6 -8.55 8.79 1.46
CA ALA A 6 -8.23 7.38 1.36
C ALA A 6 -7.28 7.14 0.19
N ALA A 7 -6.59 6.01 0.20
CA ALA A 7 -5.71 5.59 -0.88
C ALA A 7 -5.93 4.11 -1.20
N SER A 8 -5.71 3.73 -2.45
CA SER A 8 -5.80 2.34 -2.92
C SER A 8 -4.68 2.06 -3.90
N ILE A 9 -4.24 0.80 -3.94
CA ILE A 9 -3.18 0.33 -4.84
C ILE A 9 -3.72 -0.74 -5.78
N ILE A 10 -3.33 -0.64 -7.05
CA ILE A 10 -3.60 -1.66 -8.05
C ILE A 10 -2.29 -2.36 -8.35
N LEU A 11 -2.14 -3.59 -7.85
CA LEU A 11 -1.01 -4.45 -8.18
C LEU A 11 -1.37 -5.30 -9.40
N TYR A 12 -0.68 -5.09 -10.51
CA TYR A 12 -0.94 -5.76 -11.77
C TYR A 12 0.27 -6.59 -12.22
N ASN A 13 0.05 -7.88 -12.43
CA ASN A 13 1.02 -8.76 -13.06
C ASN A 13 0.85 -8.65 -14.59
N THR A 14 1.87 -8.12 -15.27
CA THR A 14 1.83 -7.87 -16.72
C THR A 14 1.92 -9.14 -17.56
N GLU A 15 2.57 -10.19 -17.06
CA GLU A 15 2.73 -11.47 -17.74
C GLU A 15 1.41 -12.26 -17.72
N LEU A 16 0.83 -12.41 -16.54
CA LEU A 16 -0.43 -13.13 -16.33
C LEU A 16 -1.67 -12.29 -16.67
N ARG A 17 -1.50 -10.97 -16.81
CA ARG A 17 -2.58 -10.00 -16.99
C ARG A 17 -3.63 -10.03 -15.89
N HIS A 18 -3.17 -10.19 -14.65
CA HIS A 18 -4.02 -10.28 -13.47
C HIS A 18 -3.81 -9.09 -12.55
N ALA A 19 -4.90 -8.56 -12.00
CA ALA A 19 -4.86 -7.58 -10.92
C ALA A 19 -5.20 -8.27 -9.59
N LEU A 20 -4.45 -7.93 -8.54
CA LEU A 20 -4.74 -8.42 -7.19
C LEU A 20 -5.99 -7.71 -6.65
N MET A 21 -6.96 -8.49 -6.19
CA MET A 21 -8.16 -8.00 -5.52
C MET A 21 -8.41 -8.79 -4.25
N MET A 22 -8.94 -8.11 -3.23
CA MET A 22 -9.34 -8.70 -1.96
C MET A 22 -10.85 -8.91 -1.95
N CYS A 23 -11.30 -10.04 -1.42
CA CYS A 23 -12.72 -10.26 -1.16
C CYS A 23 -13.04 -9.81 0.26
N ARG A 24 -14.02 -8.90 0.39
CA ARG A 24 -14.44 -8.40 1.70
C ARG A 24 -15.25 -9.46 2.45
N HIS A 25 -14.98 -9.59 3.74
CA HIS A 25 -15.75 -10.45 4.65
C HIS A 25 -17.26 -10.11 4.61
N ALA A 26 -18.10 -11.13 4.74
CA ALA A 26 -19.56 -11.02 4.69
C ALA A 26 -20.16 -10.08 5.76
N GLY A 27 -19.49 -9.92 6.90
CA GLY A 27 -19.87 -8.99 7.97
C GLY A 27 -19.21 -7.61 7.89
N ALA A 28 -18.58 -7.25 6.78
CA ALA A 28 -18.08 -5.89 6.59
C ALA A 28 -19.25 -4.88 6.62
N SER A 29 -19.11 -3.81 7.41
CA SER A 29 -20.15 -2.78 7.58
C SER A 29 -20.44 -1.97 6.31
N PHE A 30 -19.56 -2.07 5.31
CA PHE A 30 -19.66 -1.42 4.01
C PHE A 30 -19.22 -2.39 2.91
N MET A 31 -20.11 -2.62 1.93
CA MET A 31 -19.93 -3.50 0.76
C MET A 31 -19.44 -4.92 1.12
N PRO A 32 -20.25 -5.74 1.81
CA PRO A 32 -19.88 -7.13 2.09
C PRO A 32 -19.85 -7.98 0.81
N ASN A 33 -18.96 -8.98 0.75
CA ASN A 33 -18.77 -9.91 -0.36
C ASN A 33 -18.38 -9.29 -1.72
N SER A 34 -17.91 -8.03 -1.74
CA SER A 34 -17.40 -7.40 -2.95
C SER A 34 -15.89 -7.63 -3.10
N TYR A 35 -15.43 -7.81 -4.33
CA TYR A 35 -14.02 -7.72 -4.68
C TYR A 35 -13.61 -6.26 -4.80
N VAL A 36 -12.55 -5.88 -4.08
CA VAL A 36 -12.00 -4.52 -4.07
C VAL A 36 -10.50 -4.58 -4.23
N PHE A 37 -9.89 -3.50 -4.70
CA PHE A 37 -8.44 -3.34 -4.60
C PHE A 37 -8.04 -3.07 -3.15
N PRO A 38 -6.85 -3.51 -2.72
CA PRO A 38 -6.34 -3.13 -1.41
C PRO A 38 -6.31 -1.62 -1.24
N GLY A 39 -6.73 -1.16 -0.07
CA GLY A 39 -6.79 0.26 0.21
C GLY A 39 -7.70 0.60 1.37
N GLY A 40 -7.48 1.80 1.90
CA GLY A 40 -8.14 2.24 3.10
C GLY A 40 -7.90 3.69 3.40
N LYS A 41 -8.23 4.07 4.63
CA LYS A 41 -8.25 5.45 5.05
C LYS A 41 -6.82 5.95 5.26
N PHE A 42 -6.56 7.17 4.83
CA PHE A 42 -5.32 7.87 5.19
C PHE A 42 -5.30 8.21 6.69
N GLU A 43 -4.18 7.92 7.32
CA GLU A 43 -3.96 8.07 8.75
C GLU A 43 -2.75 8.96 9.02
N ALA A 44 -2.98 10.25 9.23
CA ALA A 44 -1.93 11.27 9.35
C ALA A 44 -0.86 10.93 10.41
N GLN A 45 -1.24 10.27 11.51
CA GLN A 45 -0.32 9.89 12.59
C GLN A 45 0.73 8.85 12.19
N TYR A 46 0.47 8.10 11.11
CA TYR A 46 1.36 7.04 10.62
C TYR A 46 1.90 7.39 9.24
N ASP A 47 1.01 7.67 8.30
CA ASP A 47 1.31 7.78 6.88
C ASP A 47 2.12 9.04 6.55
N SER A 48 1.89 10.15 7.27
CA SER A 48 2.68 11.38 7.10
C SER A 48 4.03 11.34 7.82
N CYS A 49 4.18 10.44 8.80
CA CYS A 49 5.37 10.35 9.64
C CYS A 49 6.31 9.22 9.21
N PHE A 50 5.97 8.45 8.17
CA PHE A 50 6.83 7.38 7.68
C PHE A 50 8.16 7.96 7.16
N PRO A 51 9.32 7.41 7.57
CA PRO A 51 10.61 7.97 7.19
C PRO A 51 10.86 7.85 5.68
N LYS A 52 11.13 8.98 5.01
CA LYS A 52 11.36 9.03 3.55
C LYS A 52 12.61 8.25 3.14
N GLU A 53 13.65 8.30 3.97
CA GLU A 53 14.91 7.58 3.78
C GLU A 53 14.76 6.06 3.79
N LYS A 54 13.62 5.53 4.25
CA LYS A 54 13.28 4.09 4.17
C LYS A 54 12.52 3.73 2.89
N THR A 55 12.38 4.66 1.95
CA THR A 55 11.63 4.47 0.72
C THR A 55 12.46 4.86 -0.49
N ASN A 56 12.07 4.40 -1.67
CA ASN A 56 12.64 4.86 -2.94
C ASN A 56 11.90 6.10 -3.50
N PHE A 57 11.20 6.86 -2.66
CA PHE A 57 10.36 7.96 -3.11
C PHE A 57 11.14 9.06 -3.82
N ASP A 58 12.33 9.42 -3.32
CA ASP A 58 13.16 10.45 -3.95
C ASP A 58 13.64 10.01 -5.35
N LEU A 59 13.94 8.72 -5.53
CA LEU A 59 14.27 8.13 -6.84
C LEU A 59 13.05 8.15 -7.79
N LEU A 60 11.85 7.93 -7.27
CA LEU A 60 10.63 8.03 -8.06
C LEU A 60 10.36 9.48 -8.51
N MET A 61 10.67 10.45 -7.65
CA MET A 61 10.45 11.87 -7.93
C MET A 61 11.48 12.49 -8.87
N SER A 62 12.66 11.89 -9.03
CA SER A 62 13.63 12.37 -10.03
C SER A 62 13.17 12.11 -11.46
N GLU A 63 12.40 11.03 -11.70
CA GLU A 63 11.87 10.65 -13.02
C GLU A 63 10.42 10.14 -12.92
N PRO A 64 9.44 11.02 -12.64
CA PRO A 64 8.08 10.60 -12.37
C PRO A 64 7.40 10.09 -13.64
N ARG A 65 7.06 8.79 -13.67
CA ARG A 65 6.31 8.16 -14.77
C ARG A 65 4.84 8.52 -14.77
N ILE A 66 4.26 8.75 -13.59
CA ILE A 66 2.84 9.09 -13.39
C ILE A 66 2.80 10.27 -12.41
N LYS A 67 2.19 11.37 -12.84
CA LYS A 67 1.89 12.50 -11.96
C LYS A 67 0.52 12.28 -11.33
N MET A 68 0.44 12.34 -10.01
CA MET A 68 -0.85 12.37 -9.32
C MET A 68 -1.40 13.79 -9.40
N GLU A 69 -2.46 13.98 -10.19
CA GLU A 69 -3.14 15.27 -10.30
C GLU A 69 -3.93 15.57 -9.03
N GLY A 70 -4.05 16.86 -8.69
CA GLY A 70 -4.85 17.31 -7.54
C GLY A 70 -4.12 17.32 -6.18
N PHE A 71 -2.84 16.96 -6.13
CA PHE A 71 -2.01 17.05 -4.92
C PHE A 71 -0.99 18.18 -5.05
N THR A 72 -1.19 19.26 -4.29
CA THR A 72 -0.36 20.49 -4.39
C THR A 72 0.90 20.44 -3.54
N GLU A 73 0.95 19.62 -2.48
CA GLU A 73 2.08 19.55 -1.56
C GLU A 73 2.89 18.26 -1.72
N SER A 74 2.27 17.10 -1.53
CA SER A 74 2.90 15.80 -1.74
C SER A 74 1.85 14.69 -1.78
N ASP A 75 2.04 13.71 -2.67
CA ASP A 75 1.26 12.47 -2.68
C ASP A 75 1.91 11.36 -1.83
N TYR A 76 3.08 11.64 -1.22
CA TYR A 76 3.86 10.68 -0.44
C TYR A 76 3.04 9.99 0.64
N PRO A 77 2.30 10.70 1.52
CA PRO A 77 1.56 10.03 2.59
C PRO A 77 0.46 9.10 2.05
N LEU A 78 -0.13 9.41 0.90
CA LEU A 78 -1.13 8.53 0.28
C LEU A 78 -0.51 7.29 -0.36
N ARG A 79 0.71 7.41 -0.90
CA ARG A 79 1.47 6.24 -1.36
C ARG A 79 1.80 5.32 -0.18
N ILE A 80 2.21 5.88 0.95
CA ILE A 80 2.44 5.11 2.19
C ILE A 80 1.15 4.43 2.65
N ALA A 81 0.04 5.17 2.72
CA ALA A 81 -1.26 4.61 3.09
C ALA A 81 -1.63 3.41 2.20
N ALA A 82 -1.48 3.55 0.87
CA ALA A 82 -1.81 2.47 -0.06
C ALA A 82 -0.91 1.23 0.11
N VAL A 83 0.39 1.42 0.39
CA VAL A 83 1.33 0.31 0.65
C VAL A 83 1.08 -0.35 2.01
N ARG A 84 0.75 0.43 3.04
CA ARG A 84 0.37 -0.08 4.36
C ARG A 84 -0.87 -0.97 4.26
N GLU A 85 -1.92 -0.48 3.62
CA GLU A 85 -3.18 -1.22 3.44
C GLU A 85 -2.97 -2.50 2.60
N LEU A 86 -2.13 -2.45 1.56
CA LEU A 86 -1.73 -3.65 0.82
C LEU A 86 -1.13 -4.71 1.74
N PHE A 87 -0.19 -4.31 2.60
CA PHE A 87 0.48 -5.24 3.49
C PHE A 87 -0.47 -5.82 4.53
N GLU A 88 -1.31 -4.98 5.15
CA GLU A 88 -2.30 -5.42 6.13
C GLU A 88 -3.30 -6.42 5.52
N GLU A 89 -3.89 -6.08 4.37
CA GLU A 89 -4.96 -6.89 3.77
C GLU A 89 -4.44 -8.15 3.07
N SER A 90 -3.31 -8.06 2.36
CA SER A 90 -2.80 -9.17 1.52
C SER A 90 -1.58 -9.89 2.10
N GLY A 91 -0.85 -9.28 3.03
CA GLY A 91 0.44 -9.78 3.51
C GLY A 91 1.60 -9.58 2.53
N LEU A 92 1.40 -8.83 1.44
CA LEU A 92 2.45 -8.52 0.48
C LEU A 92 3.14 -7.20 0.84
N LEU A 93 4.45 -7.24 1.02
CA LEU A 93 5.28 -6.08 1.28
C LEU A 93 6.09 -5.73 0.03
N LEU A 94 5.99 -4.48 -0.44
CA LEU A 94 6.82 -3.97 -1.53
C LEU A 94 8.16 -3.51 -0.97
N VAL A 95 9.25 -4.09 -1.47
CA VAL A 95 10.60 -3.81 -1.00
C VAL A 95 11.47 -3.34 -2.15
N PHE A 96 12.31 -2.36 -1.89
CA PHE A 96 13.31 -1.87 -2.84
C PHE A 96 14.70 -2.06 -2.26
N ASN A 97 15.59 -2.72 -2.99
CA ASN A 97 16.99 -2.86 -2.61
C ASN A 97 17.79 -1.74 -3.28
N GLU A 98 18.27 -0.79 -2.49
CA GLU A 98 19.01 0.36 -3.00
C GLU A 98 20.35 -0.01 -3.64
N ASN A 99 21.01 -1.08 -3.15
CA ASN A 99 22.34 -1.48 -3.62
C ASN A 99 22.30 -2.01 -5.07
N CYS A 100 21.29 -2.82 -5.41
CA CYS A 100 21.11 -3.36 -6.76
C CYS A 100 20.05 -2.62 -7.58
N ARG A 101 19.32 -1.67 -6.96
CA ARG A 101 18.17 -0.95 -7.55
C ARG A 101 17.05 -1.87 -8.04
N GLU A 102 16.81 -2.95 -7.32
CA GLU A 102 15.78 -3.93 -7.66
C GLU A 102 14.56 -3.81 -6.75
N SER A 103 13.38 -4.10 -7.32
CA SER A 103 12.12 -4.18 -6.58
C SER A 103 11.75 -5.63 -6.36
N HIS A 104 11.33 -5.95 -5.13
CA HIS A 104 10.87 -7.27 -4.73
C HIS A 104 9.51 -7.18 -4.04
N ILE A 105 8.78 -8.30 -4.05
CA ILE A 105 7.57 -8.48 -3.28
C ILE A 105 7.86 -9.60 -2.28
N TRP A 106 7.74 -9.30 -0.99
CA TRP A 106 7.85 -10.32 0.06
C TRP A 106 6.47 -10.69 0.56
N SER A 107 6.28 -11.98 0.87
CA SER A 107 5.00 -12.53 1.32
C SER A 107 5.07 -12.92 2.78
N ALA A 108 4.16 -12.38 3.59
CA ALA A 108 3.99 -12.79 4.99
C ALA A 108 3.59 -14.26 5.14
N ALA A 109 3.01 -14.89 4.11
CA ALA A 109 2.72 -16.31 4.12
C ALA A 109 3.98 -17.19 4.16
N GLU A 110 5.13 -16.63 3.77
CA GLU A 110 6.42 -17.33 3.65
C GLU A 110 7.41 -16.95 4.76
N ASP A 111 7.10 -15.93 5.57
CA ASP A 111 7.99 -15.39 6.61
C ASP A 111 7.20 -15.04 7.88
N SER A 112 7.49 -15.75 8.97
CA SER A 112 6.80 -15.57 10.25
C SER A 112 7.03 -14.19 10.87
N THR A 113 8.19 -13.58 10.63
CA THR A 113 8.52 -12.24 11.11
C THR A 113 7.67 -11.20 10.38
N LEU A 114 7.51 -11.34 9.06
CA LEU A 114 6.61 -10.49 8.30
C LEU A 114 5.15 -10.68 8.73
N GLU A 115 4.72 -11.91 9.01
CA GLU A 115 3.37 -12.15 9.53
C GLU A 115 3.15 -11.50 10.92
N GLU A 116 4.17 -11.48 11.78
CA GLU A 116 4.10 -10.73 13.04
C GLU A 116 4.00 -9.21 12.80
N TRP A 117 4.75 -8.67 11.84
CA TRP A 117 4.68 -7.25 11.50
C TRP A 117 3.33 -6.88 10.89
N ARG A 118 2.80 -7.74 10.03
CA ARG A 118 1.48 -7.59 9.42
C ARG A 118 0.40 -7.49 10.49
N LYS A 119 0.40 -8.42 11.44
CA LYS A 119 -0.53 -8.37 12.57
C LYS A 119 -0.43 -7.06 13.31
N LYS A 120 0.79 -6.60 13.64
CA LYS A 120 0.99 -5.32 14.32
C LYS A 120 0.39 -4.16 13.52
N ALA A 121 0.62 -4.09 12.21
CA ALA A 121 0.02 -3.06 11.36
C ALA A 121 -1.52 -3.09 11.41
N SER A 122 -2.14 -4.29 11.40
CA SER A 122 -3.60 -4.46 11.44
C SER A 122 -4.30 -4.12 12.77
N TRP A 123 -3.57 -3.84 13.86
CA TRP A 123 -4.17 -3.49 15.17
C TRP A 123 -4.28 -1.97 15.40
N PHE A 124 -3.88 -1.15 14.43
CA PHE A 124 -3.88 0.31 14.56
C PHE A 124 -5.08 0.96 13.88
#